data_AF-A0A7X5QYV4-F1
#
_entry.id   AF-A0A7X5QYV4-F1
#
_cell.length_a   1.000
_cell.length_b   1.000
_cell.length_c   1.000
_cell.angle_alpha   90.00
_cell.angle_beta   90.00
_cell.angle_gamma   90.00
#
_symmetry.space_group_name_H-M   'P 1'
#
loop_
_entity.id
_entity.type
_entity.pdbx_description
1 polymer ?
#
loop_
_entity_poly.entity_id
_entity_poly.type
_entity_poly.pdbx_seq_one_letter_code
_entity_poly.pdbx_strand_id
1 'polypeptide(L)'
;MTVKYSSQRPLDELDGLQDFEDDFKEESAEPVLIVGVVQTQKIEHIIADGTDRPTVKFRQIEVVPAADAATVSALIKKIYQDRTGDSALELAGLEIDGDDE
;
A
#
# COMPACT_ATOMS: atom_id res chain seq x y z
N MET A 1 -7.47 -17.23 -6.51
CA MET A 1 -6.30 -16.82 -7.32
C MET A 1 -5.46 -15.90 -6.46
N THR A 2 -4.19 -16.23 -6.23
CA THR A 2 -3.30 -15.46 -5.36
C THR A 2 -2.34 -14.64 -6.21
N VAL A 3 -2.39 -13.33 -6.08
CA VAL A 3 -1.44 -12.41 -6.72
C VAL A 3 -0.13 -12.46 -5.93
N LYS A 4 1.00 -12.63 -6.61
CA LYS A 4 2.32 -12.52 -5.99
C LYS A 4 2.82 -11.08 -6.09
N TYR A 5 3.41 -10.55 -5.02
CA TYR A 5 4.13 -9.29 -5.06
C TYR A 5 5.62 -9.53 -5.34
N SER A 6 6.18 -8.76 -6.25
CA SER A 6 7.60 -8.71 -6.54
C SER A 6 8.34 -8.00 -5.40
N SER A 7 9.57 -8.41 -5.11
CA SER A 7 10.48 -7.66 -4.23
C SER A 7 11.16 -6.48 -4.93
N GLN A 8 10.92 -6.28 -6.23
CA GLN A 8 11.47 -5.17 -6.98
C GLN A 8 10.81 -3.85 -6.55
N ARG A 9 11.63 -2.92 -6.04
CA ARG A 9 11.22 -1.55 -5.75
C ARG A 9 11.01 -0.73 -7.04
N PRO A 10 10.23 0.37 -7.00
CA PRO A 10 10.25 1.37 -8.05
C PRO A 10 11.66 1.91 -8.32
N LEU A 11 11.80 2.71 -9.38
CA LEU A 11 13.00 3.53 -9.56
C LEU A 11 13.06 4.58 -8.44
N ASP A 12 14.26 5.00 -8.07
CA ASP A 12 14.52 5.99 -7.02
C ASP A 12 13.62 7.23 -7.13
N GLU A 13 13.47 7.81 -8.33
CA GLU A 13 12.60 8.98 -8.58
C GLU A 13 11.09 8.72 -8.44
N LEU A 14 10.68 7.45 -8.35
CA LEU A 14 9.30 6.98 -8.23
C LEU A 14 9.04 6.28 -6.89
N ASP A 15 10.03 6.26 -6.00
CA ASP A 15 9.96 5.61 -4.70
C ASP A 15 10.00 6.66 -3.59
N GLY A 16 8.84 7.25 -3.27
CA GLY A 16 8.73 8.26 -2.21
C GLY A 16 9.10 7.77 -0.81
N LEU A 17 9.35 6.47 -0.62
CA LEU A 17 9.85 5.93 0.65
C LEU A 17 11.37 6.10 0.82
N GLN A 18 12.10 6.44 -0.25
CA GLN A 18 13.55 6.58 -0.18
C GLN A 18 13.99 7.66 0.81
N ASP A 19 13.22 8.75 0.91
CA ASP A 19 13.46 9.84 1.85
C ASP A 19 13.21 9.45 3.32
N PHE A 20 12.50 8.35 3.56
CA PHE A 20 12.12 7.84 4.88
C PHE A 20 12.97 6.64 5.31
N GLU A 21 14.02 6.29 4.55
CA GLU A 21 14.82 5.08 4.82
C GLU A 21 15.43 5.08 6.23
N ASP A 22 15.88 6.24 6.71
CA ASP A 22 16.48 6.37 8.03
C ASP A 22 15.44 6.26 9.15
N ASP A 23 14.22 6.78 8.94
CA ASP A 23 13.12 6.67 9.91
C ASP A 23 12.75 5.20 10.14
N PHE A 24 12.77 4.37 9.10
CA PHE A 24 12.48 2.92 9.22
C PHE A 24 13.61 2.10 9.87
N LYS A 25 14.78 2.67 10.14
CA LYS A 25 15.86 2.00 10.88
C LYS A 25 15.65 2.10 12.40
N GLU A 26 14.75 2.95 12.86
CA GLU A 26 14.44 3.12 14.28
C GLU A 26 13.58 1.97 14.81
N GLU A 27 13.86 1.51 16.04
CA GLU A 27 13.23 0.33 16.65
C GLU A 27 11.71 0.49 16.89
N SER A 28 11.18 1.72 16.73
CA SER A 28 9.78 2.08 16.92
C SER A 28 9.25 3.02 15.82
N ALA A 29 9.67 2.85 14.57
CA ALA A 29 9.17 3.65 13.47
C ALA A 29 7.63 3.55 13.36
N GLU A 30 6.96 4.70 13.30
CA GLU A 30 5.50 4.74 13.12
C GLU A 30 5.09 4.28 11.71
N PRO A 31 3.90 3.68 11.54
CA PRO A 31 3.40 3.33 10.22
C PRO A 31 3.24 4.57 9.33
N VAL A 32 3.77 4.52 8.11
CA VAL A 32 3.60 5.58 7.11
C VAL A 32 2.50 5.21 6.13
N LEU A 33 1.54 6.10 5.94
CA LEU A 33 0.50 5.93 4.93
C LEU A 33 1.07 6.22 3.53
N ILE A 34 0.85 5.29 2.60
CA ILE A 34 1.28 5.44 1.20
C ILE A 34 0.15 5.25 0.21
N VAL A 35 0.30 5.84 -0.97
CA VAL A 35 -0.44 5.48 -2.17
C VAL A 35 0.52 4.85 -3.17
N GLY A 36 0.21 3.63 -3.60
CA GLY A 36 1.02 2.87 -4.54
C GLY A 36 0.29 2.58 -5.84
N VAL A 37 0.98 2.72 -6.97
CA VAL A 37 0.52 2.23 -8.28
C VAL A 37 1.12 0.86 -8.52
N VAL A 38 0.30 -0.16 -8.72
CA VAL A 38 0.76 -1.53 -9.01
C VAL A 38 0.59 -1.88 -10.49
N GLN A 39 1.54 -2.66 -11.04
CA GLN A 39 1.47 -3.16 -12.41
C GLN A 39 1.95 -4.61 -12.51
N THR A 40 1.46 -5.35 -13.51
CA THR A 40 1.92 -6.72 -13.80
C THR A 40 3.38 -6.70 -14.23
N GLN A 41 4.22 -7.47 -13.56
CA GLN A 41 5.61 -7.71 -13.95
C GLN A 41 5.72 -8.88 -14.91
N LYS A 42 5.09 -10.01 -14.56
CA LYS A 42 5.08 -11.24 -15.36
C LYS A 42 3.90 -12.13 -14.97
N ILE A 43 3.56 -13.07 -15.83
CA ILE A 43 2.59 -14.13 -15.55
C ILE A 43 3.35 -15.45 -15.57
N GLU A 44 3.30 -16.19 -14.46
CA GLU A 44 3.91 -17.51 -14.34
C GLU A 44 2.86 -18.59 -14.64
N HIS A 45 3.14 -19.43 -15.63
CA HIS A 45 2.32 -20.60 -15.90
C HIS A 45 2.84 -21.80 -15.08
N ILE A 46 2.01 -22.35 -14.21
CA ILE A 46 2.39 -23.45 -13.31
C ILE A 46 1.99 -24.77 -13.97
N ILE A 47 3.00 -25.50 -14.45
CA ILE A 47 2.81 -26.76 -15.17
C ILE A 47 2.10 -27.80 -14.30
N ALA A 48 2.33 -27.81 -12.99
CA ALA A 48 1.79 -28.82 -12.07
C ALA A 48 0.26 -28.80 -11.94
N ASP A 49 -0.36 -27.62 -12.00
CA ASP A 49 -1.81 -27.44 -11.84
C ASP A 49 -2.48 -26.74 -13.02
N GLY A 50 -1.72 -26.37 -14.06
CA GLY A 50 -2.19 -25.67 -15.25
C GLY A 50 -2.64 -24.23 -14.98
N THR A 51 -2.32 -23.66 -13.82
CA THR A 51 -2.80 -22.33 -13.41
C THR A 51 -1.82 -21.23 -13.76
N ASP A 52 -2.37 -20.05 -14.09
CA ASP A 52 -1.59 -18.82 -14.23
C ASP A 52 -1.54 -18.05 -12.91
N ARG A 53 -0.34 -17.63 -12.51
CA ARG A 53 -0.14 -16.74 -11.35
C ARG A 53 0.53 -15.44 -11.78
N PRO A 54 -0.16 -14.29 -11.70
CA PRO A 54 0.45 -13.00 -11.96
C PRO A 54 1.37 -12.61 -10.81
N THR A 55 2.54 -12.10 -11.17
CA THR A 55 3.42 -11.35 -10.27
C THR A 55 3.25 -9.87 -10.60
N VAL A 56 2.87 -9.06 -9.61
CA VAL A 56 2.77 -7.60 -9.71
C VAL A 56 3.93 -6.94 -8.99
N LYS A 57 4.27 -5.71 -9.38
CA LYS A 57 5.25 -4.87 -8.70
C LYS A 57 4.67 -3.47 -8.47
N PHE A 58 5.20 -2.77 -7.48
CA PHE A 58 4.98 -1.34 -7.39
C PHE A 58 5.70 -0.66 -8.55
N ARG A 59 4.96 0.18 -9.26
CA ARG A 59 5.46 1.07 -10.30
C ARG A 59 5.89 2.41 -9.70
N GLN A 60 5.14 2.88 -8.72
CA GLN A 60 5.33 4.16 -8.06
C GLN A 60 4.76 4.06 -6.64
N ILE A 61 5.40 4.74 -5.71
CA ILE A 61 4.97 4.90 -4.32
C ILE A 61 5.06 6.39 -3.99
N GLU A 62 4.00 6.92 -3.40
CA GLU A 62 3.96 8.27 -2.85
C GLU A 62 3.59 8.18 -1.36
N VAL A 63 4.29 8.93 -0.52
CA VAL A 63 3.97 9.04 0.90
C VAL A 63 2.85 10.06 1.07
N VAL A 64 1.84 9.71 1.85
CA VAL A 64 0.73 10.61 2.14
C VAL A 64 1.15 11.51 3.31
N PRO A 65 1.19 12.85 3.10
CA PRO A 65 1.47 13.77 4.19
C PRO A 65 0.42 13.66 5.31
N ALA A 66 0.83 13.90 6.56
CA ALA A 66 -0.08 13.84 7.71
C ALA A 66 -1.33 14.72 7.55
N ALA A 67 -1.19 15.89 6.91
CA ALA A 67 -2.29 16.81 6.61
C ALA A 67 -3.37 16.19 5.70
N ASP A 68 -3.00 15.25 4.83
CA ASP A 68 -3.90 14.58 3.88
C ASP A 68 -4.33 13.18 4.35
N ALA A 69 -3.74 12.66 5.42
CA ALA A 69 -3.94 11.29 5.86
C ALA A 69 -5.40 10.98 6.23
N ALA A 70 -6.15 11.94 6.77
CA ALA A 70 -7.58 11.77 7.09
C ALA A 70 -8.40 11.57 5.82
N THR A 71 -8.17 12.43 4.82
CA THR A 71 -8.88 12.42 3.55
C THR A 71 -8.58 11.13 2.78
N VAL A 72 -7.31 10.73 2.70
CA VAL A 72 -6.93 9.48 2.02
C VAL A 72 -7.48 8.25 2.76
N SER A 73 -7.41 8.22 4.10
CA SER A 73 -7.96 7.13 4.90
C SER A 73 -9.47 6.98 4.71
N ALA A 74 -10.21 8.09 4.71
CA ALA A 74 -11.65 8.09 4.43
C ALA A 74 -11.96 7.56 3.02
N LEU A 75 -11.17 7.97 2.02
CA LEU A 75 -11.31 7.48 0.64
C LEU A 75 -11.06 5.97 0.55
N ILE A 76 -10.01 5.46 1.19
CA ILE A 76 -9.68 4.02 1.22
C ILE A 76 -10.81 3.23 1.89
N LYS A 77 -11.30 3.69 3.06
CA LYS A 77 -12.43 3.06 3.76
C LYS A 77 -13.68 3.00 2.89
N LYS A 78 -14.01 4.10 2.20
CA LYS A 78 -15.12 4.15 1.25
C LYS A 78 -14.95 3.15 0.10
N ILE A 79 -13.79 3.15 -0.57
CA ILE A 79 -13.51 2.22 -1.68
C ILE A 79 -13.61 0.76 -1.21
N TYR A 80 -13.13 0.47 0.00
CA TYR A 80 -13.25 -0.85 0.59
C TYR A 80 -14.70 -1.24 0.84
N GLN A 81 -15.50 -0.35 1.43
CA GLN A 81 -16.91 -0.57 1.68
C GLN A 81 -17.68 -0.78 0.38
N ASP A 82 -17.45 0.05 -0.64
CA ASP A 82 -18.10 -0.09 -1.94
C ASP A 82 -17.76 -1.45 -2.60
N ARG A 83 -16.53 -1.94 -2.42
CA ARG A 83 -16.05 -3.21 -3.00
C ARG A 83 -16.55 -4.45 -2.25
N THR A 84 -16.64 -4.38 -0.93
CA THR A 84 -16.85 -5.54 -0.06
C THR A 84 -18.21 -5.58 0.61
N GLY A 85 -18.90 -4.43 0.71
CA GLY A 85 -20.08 -4.23 1.55
C GLY A 85 -19.79 -4.11 3.04
N ASP A 86 -18.52 -4.20 3.45
CA ASP A 86 -18.09 -4.19 4.85
C ASP A 86 -17.50 -2.81 5.23
N SER A 87 -17.81 -2.32 6.43
CA SER A 87 -17.29 -1.04 6.93
C SER A 87 -16.11 -1.20 7.90
N ALA A 88 -15.74 -2.42 8.27
CA ALA A 88 -14.72 -2.71 9.27
C ALA A 88 -13.28 -2.75 8.70
N LEU A 89 -12.91 -1.78 7.85
CA LEU A 89 -11.50 -1.64 7.47
C LEU A 89 -10.74 -0.86 8.56
N GLU A 90 -10.01 -1.60 9.39
CA GLU A 90 -9.06 -1.03 10.35
C GLU A 90 -7.75 -0.68 9.64
N LEU A 91 -7.42 0.62 9.61
CA LEU A 91 -6.12 1.12 9.20
C LEU A 91 -5.28 1.29 10.47
N ALA A 92 -4.74 0.19 10.99
CA ALA A 92 -4.05 0.16 12.27
C ALA A 92 -2.92 1.22 12.35
N GLY A 93 -2.93 2.05 13.41
CA GLY A 93 -1.90 3.05 13.68
C GLY A 93 -2.00 4.37 12.91
N LEU A 94 -3.06 4.57 12.12
CA LEU A 94 -3.32 5.80 11.34
C LEU A 94 -4.66 6.46 11.70
N GLU A 95 -5.21 6.11 12.87
CA GLU A 95 -6.39 6.78 13.41
C GLU A 95 -5.98 8.21 13.75
N ILE A 96 -6.39 9.15 12.89
CA ILE A 96 -6.35 10.56 13.26
C ILE A 96 -7.43 10.71 14.31
N ASP A 97 -7.01 10.82 15.57
CA ASP A 97 -7.85 11.33 16.65
C ASP A 97 -8.32 12.72 16.21
N GLY A 98 -9.51 12.75 15.61
CA GLY A 98 -10.23 13.97 15.33
C GLY A 98 -10.88 14.45 16.62
N ASP A 99 -10.06 14.90 17.56
CA ASP A 99 -10.49 15.67 18.72
C ASP A 99 -9.28 16.47 19.24
N ASP A 100 -9.01 17.60 18.58
CA ASP A 100 -8.42 18.76 19.24
C ASP A 100 -9.46 19.89 19.13
N GLU A 101 -9.88 20.37 20.31
CA GLU A 101 -10.90 21.40 20.59
C GLU A 101 -10.80 22.71 19.79
#